data_AF-A0A6N7CUJ3-F1
#
_entry.id   AF-A0A6N7CUJ3-F1
#
_cell.length_a   1.000
_cell.length_b   1.000
_cell.length_c   1.000
_cell.angle_alpha   90.00
_cell.angle_beta   90.00
_cell.angle_gamma   90.00
#
_symmetry.space_group_name_H-M   'P 1'
#
loop_
_entity.id
_entity.type
_entity.pdbx_description
1 polymer ?
#
loop_
_entity_poly.entity_id
_entity_poly.type
_entity_poly.pdbx_seq_one_letter_code
_entity_poly.pdbx_strand_id
1 'polypeptide(L)'
;MFDDEVSPQAAAAVHTLMGELSGAYERGWQPADVIHLARRSKEPSDAALAAALVLHEAERTRAAHRAPRDWVEQLRTIGEQYPGASHLAARVPVDGPDVRALAAGLLFEDPYHSVYQLTDLSLAWTNLPGWTVLTPPPSTWPVVRVADPSAAMPGEAEADAKVLNRIRGLLAKAEATDFAEEAEIFTAKAQELMTRYAINAALLHTQNGVGNTSVHSRRIHLENPYVKEKVHLLTEIGDSNRVRTVWFSSLAIATVVGAPLDLQQVDMLFTSLLVQATRAMQFADADSRSGARTTSFRKGFLAGFASRIGQRLRDADSRATADAADEAAIPVADLLPILATKSEAVDAEFDRLFPRTKKARGRAVDANGWHAGQAAADDASLAPGERALRR
;
A
#
# COMPACT_ATOMS: atom_id res chain seq x y z
N MET A 1 28.37 -28.04 -0.39
CA MET A 1 29.26 -28.84 0.49
C MET A 1 28.83 -28.64 1.94
N PHE A 2 27.57 -28.98 2.26
CA PHE A 2 26.98 -28.98 3.62
C PHE A 2 25.82 -30.01 3.76
N ASP A 3 25.59 -30.90 2.77
CA ASP A 3 24.39 -31.76 2.74
C ASP A 3 24.33 -32.85 3.82
N ASP A 4 25.47 -33.20 4.41
CA ASP A 4 25.57 -34.21 5.46
C ASP A 4 25.45 -33.63 6.89
N GLU A 5 25.42 -32.30 7.05
CA GLU A 5 25.33 -31.64 8.38
C GLU A 5 23.90 -31.26 8.78
N VAL A 6 22.95 -31.27 7.84
CA VAL A 6 21.55 -30.94 8.13
C VAL A 6 20.81 -32.14 8.72
N SER A 7 20.23 -31.96 9.92
CA SER A 7 19.43 -33.02 10.53
C SER A 7 18.18 -33.36 9.70
N PRO A 8 17.73 -34.64 9.67
CA PRO A 8 16.50 -35.01 8.97
C PRO A 8 15.27 -34.21 9.44
N GLN A 9 15.25 -33.83 10.73
CA GLN A 9 14.21 -33.00 11.32
C GLN A 9 14.20 -31.58 10.73
N ALA A 10 15.38 -30.97 10.55
CA ALA A 10 15.51 -29.66 9.92
C ALA A 10 15.01 -29.67 8.47
N ALA A 11 15.43 -30.67 7.69
CA ALA A 11 14.96 -30.82 6.31
C ALA A 11 13.44 -31.02 6.23
N ALA A 12 12.86 -31.84 7.12
CA ALA A 12 11.41 -32.05 7.19
C ALA A 12 10.65 -30.77 7.59
N ALA A 13 11.20 -29.99 8.54
CA ALA A 13 10.60 -28.72 8.96
C ALA A 13 10.55 -27.71 7.80
N VAL A 14 11.65 -27.54 7.06
CA VAL A 14 11.68 -26.65 5.88
C VAL A 14 10.74 -27.15 4.78
N HIS A 15 10.69 -28.46 4.53
CA HIS A 15 9.77 -29.02 3.54
C HIS A 15 8.31 -28.70 3.87
N THR A 16 7.93 -28.90 5.14
CA THR A 16 6.58 -28.61 5.64
C THR A 16 6.27 -27.13 5.51
N LEU A 17 7.20 -26.27 5.93
CA LEU A 17 7.07 -24.83 5.88
C LEU A 17 6.88 -24.28 4.44
N MET A 18 7.61 -24.82 3.47
CA MET A 18 7.45 -24.50 2.05
C MET A 18 6.08 -24.94 1.51
N GLY A 19 5.60 -26.11 1.95
CA GLY A 19 4.24 -26.57 1.66
C GLY A 19 3.17 -25.63 2.21
N GLU A 20 3.33 -25.17 3.45
CA GLU A 20 2.40 -24.24 4.09
C GLU A 20 2.42 -22.85 3.43
N LEU A 21 3.58 -22.37 2.99
CA LEU A 21 3.69 -21.13 2.22
C LEU A 21 2.92 -21.22 0.90
N SER A 22 3.15 -22.31 0.16
CA SER A 22 2.45 -22.58 -1.09
C SER A 22 0.93 -22.65 -0.85
N GLY A 23 0.51 -23.35 0.20
CA GLY A 23 -0.90 -23.43 0.61
C GLY A 23 -1.49 -22.07 0.99
N ALA A 24 -0.73 -21.21 1.66
CA ALA A 24 -1.16 -19.85 2.00
C ALA A 24 -1.42 -19.01 0.73
N TYR A 25 -0.55 -19.12 -0.28
CA TYR A 25 -0.76 -18.44 -1.57
C TYR A 25 -2.04 -18.89 -2.27
N GLU A 26 -2.32 -20.19 -2.28
CA GLU A 26 -3.58 -20.73 -2.82
C GLU A 26 -4.81 -20.27 -2.02
N ARG A 27 -4.65 -19.98 -0.71
CA ARG A 27 -5.68 -19.37 0.14
C ARG A 27 -5.83 -17.85 -0.07
N GLY A 28 -5.09 -17.24 -1.00
CA GLY A 28 -5.21 -15.83 -1.37
C GLY A 28 -4.24 -14.89 -0.66
N TRP A 29 -3.27 -15.41 0.10
CA TRP A 29 -2.20 -14.60 0.68
C TRP A 29 -1.17 -14.23 -0.40
N GLN A 30 -0.54 -13.06 -0.27
CA GLN A 30 0.50 -12.59 -1.19
C GLN A 30 1.85 -12.47 -0.45
N PRO A 31 2.99 -12.41 -1.17
CA PRO A 31 4.31 -12.31 -0.57
C PRO A 31 4.43 -11.21 0.50
N ALA A 32 3.96 -10.00 0.19
CA ALA A 32 4.05 -8.88 1.13
C ALA A 32 3.22 -9.09 2.41
N ASP A 33 2.09 -9.81 2.33
CA ASP A 33 1.29 -10.12 3.54
C ASP A 33 2.02 -11.08 4.47
N VAL A 34 2.68 -12.09 3.91
CA VAL A 34 3.46 -13.06 4.67
C VAL A 34 4.59 -12.35 5.42
N ILE A 35 5.31 -11.45 4.75
CA ILE A 35 6.37 -10.64 5.39
C ILE A 35 5.79 -9.70 6.45
N HIS A 36 4.66 -9.05 6.18
CA HIS A 36 3.99 -8.19 7.15
C HIS A 36 3.57 -8.94 8.42
N LEU A 37 3.01 -10.13 8.28
CA LEU A 37 2.65 -10.96 9.44
C LEU A 37 3.88 -11.43 10.20
N ALA A 38 4.95 -11.80 9.50
CA ALA A 38 6.22 -12.18 10.12
C ALA A 38 6.84 -11.03 10.92
N ARG A 39 6.83 -9.79 10.39
CA ARG A 39 7.28 -8.59 11.13
C ARG A 39 6.48 -8.29 12.39
N ARG A 40 5.23 -8.77 12.44
CA ARG A 40 4.32 -8.58 13.57
C ARG A 40 4.36 -9.73 14.56
N SER A 41 5.14 -10.78 14.29
CA SER A 41 5.36 -11.86 15.25
C SER A 41 6.15 -11.35 16.45
N LYS A 42 6.34 -12.22 17.45
CA LYS A 42 7.15 -11.89 18.63
C LYS A 42 8.65 -12.03 18.38
N GLU A 43 9.04 -12.65 17.26
CA GLU A 43 10.42 -13.02 16.96
C GLU A 43 10.95 -12.15 15.81
N PRO A 44 11.93 -11.26 16.07
CA PRO A 44 12.43 -10.34 15.04
C PRO A 44 13.03 -11.02 13.80
N SER A 45 13.57 -12.25 13.93
CA SER A 45 14.17 -12.98 12.81
C SER A 45 13.15 -13.59 11.85
N ASP A 46 11.87 -13.73 12.25
CA ASP A 46 10.83 -14.36 11.43
C ASP A 46 10.66 -13.68 10.07
N ALA A 47 10.84 -12.35 10.00
CA ALA A 47 10.69 -11.63 8.76
C ALA A 47 11.81 -11.95 7.75
N ALA A 48 13.04 -12.12 8.23
CA ALA A 48 14.17 -12.52 7.39
C ALA A 48 14.03 -13.98 6.94
N LEU A 49 13.60 -14.86 7.85
CA LEU A 49 13.28 -16.26 7.56
C LEU A 49 12.19 -16.37 6.49
N ALA A 50 11.08 -15.67 6.69
CA ALA A 50 9.96 -15.63 5.75
C ALA A 50 10.41 -15.09 4.39
N ALA A 51 11.25 -14.03 4.36
CA ALA A 51 11.78 -13.48 3.12
C ALA A 51 12.60 -14.50 2.33
N ALA A 52 13.45 -15.29 2.97
CA ALA A 52 14.24 -16.32 2.31
C ALA A 52 13.37 -17.39 1.66
N LEU A 53 12.32 -17.83 2.37
CA LEU A 53 11.37 -18.84 1.87
C LEU A 53 10.52 -18.29 0.72
N VAL A 54 10.03 -17.05 0.86
CA VAL A 54 9.23 -16.35 -0.17
C VAL A 54 10.04 -16.18 -1.46
N LEU A 55 11.29 -15.75 -1.37
CA LEU A 55 12.15 -15.55 -2.54
C LEU A 55 12.57 -16.88 -3.16
N HIS A 56 12.88 -17.90 -2.35
CA HIS A 56 13.17 -19.24 -2.87
C HIS A 56 11.95 -19.88 -3.57
N GLU A 57 10.75 -19.74 -2.99
CA GLU A 57 9.49 -20.16 -3.59
C GLU A 57 9.22 -19.46 -4.93
N ALA A 58 9.58 -18.18 -5.04
CA ALA A 58 9.47 -17.41 -6.28
C ALA A 58 10.38 -17.95 -7.38
N GLU A 59 11.62 -18.31 -7.07
CA GLU A 59 12.52 -18.98 -8.00
C GLU A 59 11.95 -20.35 -8.42
N ARG A 60 11.50 -21.15 -7.45
CA ARG A 60 10.89 -22.47 -7.65
C ARG A 60 9.67 -22.45 -8.56
N THR A 61 8.85 -21.43 -8.45
CA THR A 61 7.63 -21.29 -9.26
C THR A 61 7.85 -20.52 -10.56
N ARG A 62 9.08 -20.02 -10.80
CA ARG A 62 9.44 -19.10 -11.89
C ARG A 62 8.52 -17.87 -11.91
N ALA A 63 8.24 -17.33 -10.73
CA ALA A 63 7.30 -16.22 -10.52
C ALA A 63 7.64 -14.99 -11.37
N ALA A 64 8.94 -14.71 -11.56
CA ALA A 64 9.43 -13.62 -12.41
C ALA A 64 8.80 -13.64 -13.83
N HIS A 65 8.59 -14.83 -14.39
CA HIS A 65 8.03 -15.00 -15.74
C HIS A 65 6.53 -15.29 -15.76
N ARG A 66 5.95 -15.77 -14.65
CA ARG A 66 4.59 -16.36 -14.62
C ARG A 66 3.59 -15.57 -13.79
N ALA A 67 4.01 -15.03 -12.65
CA ALA A 67 3.13 -14.36 -11.70
C ALA A 67 2.58 -13.04 -12.25
N PRO A 68 1.56 -12.42 -11.68
CA PRO A 68 1.15 -11.04 -12.00
C PRO A 68 2.25 -10.00 -11.74
N ARG A 69 2.17 -8.81 -12.37
CA ARG A 69 3.18 -7.73 -12.20
C ARG A 69 3.30 -7.27 -10.75
N ASP A 70 2.18 -7.02 -10.08
CA ASP A 70 2.16 -6.59 -8.68
C ASP A 70 2.81 -7.63 -7.76
N TRP A 71 2.65 -8.93 -8.06
CA TRP A 71 3.30 -10.00 -7.31
C TRP A 71 4.84 -9.93 -7.45
N VAL A 72 5.33 -9.74 -8.67
CA VAL A 72 6.77 -9.60 -8.91
C VAL A 72 7.33 -8.33 -8.28
N GLU A 73 6.56 -7.26 -8.27
CA GLU A 73 6.97 -6.02 -7.60
C GLU A 73 7.09 -6.20 -6.08
N GLN A 74 6.19 -6.97 -5.47
CA GLN A 74 6.33 -7.36 -4.06
C GLN A 74 7.61 -8.16 -3.83
N LEU A 75 7.89 -9.16 -4.67
CA LEU A 75 9.11 -9.96 -4.56
C LEU A 75 10.39 -9.13 -4.72
N ARG A 76 10.41 -8.20 -5.68
CA ARG A 76 11.52 -7.25 -5.88
C ARG A 76 11.75 -6.41 -4.61
N THR A 77 10.68 -5.83 -4.07
CA THR A 77 10.72 -5.03 -2.84
C THR A 77 11.23 -5.85 -1.65
N ILE A 78 10.80 -7.11 -1.52
CA ILE A 78 11.28 -8.02 -0.46
C ILE A 78 12.77 -8.32 -0.65
N GLY A 79 13.22 -8.60 -1.87
CA GLY A 79 14.64 -8.84 -2.17
C GLY A 79 15.54 -7.65 -1.84
N GLU A 80 15.06 -6.43 -2.05
CA GLU A 80 15.77 -5.19 -1.70
C GLU A 80 15.82 -4.95 -0.19
N GLN A 81 14.73 -5.27 0.54
CA GLN A 81 14.67 -5.12 1.99
C GLN A 81 15.44 -6.21 2.74
N TYR A 82 15.60 -7.39 2.14
CA TYR A 82 16.28 -8.54 2.73
C TYR A 82 17.38 -9.08 1.80
N PRO A 83 18.49 -8.35 1.62
CA PRO A 83 19.55 -8.75 0.70
C PRO A 83 20.15 -10.12 1.04
N GLY A 84 20.32 -10.44 2.33
CA GLY A 84 20.80 -11.77 2.77
C GLY A 84 19.89 -12.91 2.32
N ALA A 85 18.57 -12.74 2.47
CA ALA A 85 17.58 -13.71 1.99
C ALA A 85 17.59 -13.86 0.46
N SER A 86 17.75 -12.75 -0.26
CA SER A 86 17.88 -12.73 -1.72
C SER A 86 19.13 -13.49 -2.20
N HIS A 87 20.28 -13.23 -1.57
CA HIS A 87 21.52 -13.95 -1.85
C HIS A 87 21.41 -15.45 -1.58
N LEU A 88 20.74 -15.84 -0.49
CA LEU A 88 20.49 -17.24 -0.18
C LEU A 88 19.60 -17.90 -1.25
N ALA A 89 18.47 -17.28 -1.58
CA ALA A 89 17.53 -17.81 -2.57
C ALA A 89 18.17 -18.03 -3.95
N ALA A 90 19.07 -17.13 -4.37
CA ALA A 90 19.79 -17.25 -5.65
C ALA A 90 20.88 -18.34 -5.67
N ARG A 91 21.40 -18.75 -4.50
CA ARG A 91 22.47 -19.75 -4.37
C ARG A 91 21.94 -21.18 -4.24
N VAL A 92 20.73 -21.35 -3.70
CA VAL A 92 20.12 -22.66 -3.47
C VAL A 92 19.58 -23.19 -4.80
N PRO A 93 20.03 -24.37 -5.28
CA PRO A 93 19.51 -24.96 -6.50
C PRO A 93 18.01 -25.21 -6.41
N VAL A 94 17.31 -24.85 -7.48
CA VAL A 94 15.85 -24.97 -7.60
C VAL A 94 15.45 -26.31 -8.24
N ASP A 95 16.33 -26.85 -9.09
CA ASP A 95 16.16 -28.11 -9.81
C ASP A 95 16.74 -29.27 -8.98
N GLY A 96 15.93 -29.77 -8.06
CA GLY A 96 16.26 -30.95 -7.26
C GLY A 96 15.42 -31.04 -5.98
N PRO A 97 15.27 -32.23 -5.38
CA PRO A 97 14.52 -32.42 -4.14
C PRO A 97 15.22 -31.83 -2.90
N ASP A 98 16.27 -31.01 -3.08
CA ASP A 98 17.23 -30.76 -2.01
C ASP A 98 16.85 -29.61 -1.10
N VAL A 99 15.75 -29.82 -0.37
CA VAL A 99 15.36 -29.03 0.79
C VAL A 99 16.50 -28.93 1.82
N ARG A 100 17.51 -29.83 1.77
CA ARG A 100 18.66 -29.77 2.67
C ARG A 100 19.56 -28.58 2.38
N ALA A 101 19.80 -28.23 1.12
CA ALA A 101 20.60 -27.05 0.78
C ALA A 101 19.94 -25.76 1.29
N LEU A 102 18.61 -25.66 1.18
CA LEU A 102 17.84 -24.57 1.77
C LEU A 102 17.91 -24.59 3.30
N ALA A 103 17.71 -25.76 3.92
CA ALA A 103 17.77 -25.92 5.37
C ALA A 103 19.17 -25.60 5.95
N ALA A 104 20.24 -25.99 5.25
CA ALA A 104 21.61 -25.65 5.59
C ALA A 104 21.80 -24.14 5.56
N GLY A 105 21.39 -23.48 4.47
CA GLY A 105 21.51 -22.03 4.34
C GLY A 105 20.70 -21.28 5.40
N LEU A 106 19.48 -21.71 5.70
CA LEU A 106 18.65 -21.10 6.72
C LEU A 106 19.24 -21.24 8.13
N LEU A 107 19.73 -22.43 8.49
CA LEU A 107 20.15 -22.75 9.88
C LEU A 107 21.62 -22.48 10.17
N PHE A 108 22.50 -22.50 9.16
CA PHE A 108 23.95 -22.35 9.36
C PHE A 108 24.48 -20.98 8.96
N GLU A 109 23.83 -20.26 8.02
CA GLU A 109 24.24 -18.89 7.68
C GLU A 109 23.68 -17.85 8.66
N ASP A 110 22.62 -18.18 9.42
CA ASP A 110 22.03 -17.29 10.43
C ASP A 110 21.90 -18.00 11.79
N PRO A 111 22.65 -17.57 12.84
CA PRO A 111 22.62 -18.19 14.16
C PRO A 111 21.28 -17.99 14.90
N TYR A 112 20.40 -17.13 14.39
CA TYR A 112 19.10 -16.86 14.99
C TYR A 112 17.99 -17.78 14.50
N HIS A 113 18.21 -18.58 13.45
CA HIS A 113 17.24 -19.56 12.97
C HIS A 113 17.38 -20.90 13.69
N SER A 114 16.26 -21.41 14.17
CA SER A 114 16.17 -22.72 14.82
C SER A 114 15.07 -23.57 14.19
N VAL A 115 15.17 -24.89 14.34
CA VAL A 115 14.11 -25.83 13.94
C VAL A 115 12.78 -25.51 14.64
N TYR A 116 12.84 -24.97 15.86
CA TYR A 116 11.66 -24.50 16.59
C TYR A 116 10.97 -23.34 15.86
N GLN A 117 11.69 -22.31 15.44
CA GLN A 117 11.11 -21.18 14.70
C GLN A 117 10.56 -21.60 13.33
N LEU A 118 11.26 -22.50 12.61
CA LEU A 118 10.74 -23.08 11.37
C LEU A 118 9.37 -23.75 11.59
N THR A 119 9.24 -24.47 12.70
CA THR A 119 8.00 -25.16 13.08
C THR A 119 6.92 -24.17 13.53
N ASP A 120 7.28 -23.15 14.31
CA ASP A 120 6.34 -22.12 14.78
C ASP A 120 5.78 -21.30 13.62
N LEU A 121 6.64 -20.89 12.67
CA LEU A 121 6.22 -20.21 11.45
C LEU A 121 5.33 -21.09 10.57
N SER A 122 5.64 -22.39 10.48
CA SER A 122 4.81 -23.36 9.75
C SER A 122 3.42 -23.48 10.37
N LEU A 123 3.33 -23.55 11.71
CA LEU A 123 2.07 -23.55 12.43
C LEU A 123 1.30 -22.24 12.25
N ALA A 124 2.00 -21.10 12.28
CA ALA A 124 1.39 -19.79 12.04
C ALA A 124 0.76 -19.72 10.64
N TRP A 125 1.47 -20.21 9.61
CA TRP A 125 0.96 -20.25 8.23
C TRP A 125 -0.16 -21.26 8.02
N THR A 126 -0.07 -22.43 8.64
CA THR A 126 -1.13 -23.45 8.64
C THR A 126 -2.46 -22.87 9.13
N ASN A 127 -2.40 -22.04 10.17
CA ASN A 127 -3.57 -21.42 10.79
C ASN A 127 -4.07 -20.16 10.06
N LEU A 128 -3.45 -19.75 8.96
CA LEU A 128 -3.93 -18.61 8.19
C LEU A 128 -5.29 -18.93 7.54
N PRO A 129 -6.33 -18.11 7.78
CA PRO A 129 -7.63 -18.32 7.18
C PRO A 129 -7.59 -18.16 5.66
N GLY A 130 -8.61 -18.69 4.98
CA GLY A 130 -8.91 -18.31 3.61
C GLY A 130 -9.11 -16.80 3.49
N TRP A 131 -8.51 -16.20 2.47
CA TRP A 131 -8.49 -14.76 2.27
C TRP A 131 -9.09 -14.37 0.92
N THR A 132 -9.38 -13.07 0.74
CA THR A 132 -9.92 -12.56 -0.52
C THR A 132 -8.84 -12.59 -1.60
N VAL A 133 -8.99 -13.43 -2.62
CA VAL A 133 -8.03 -13.56 -3.72
C VAL A 133 -8.10 -12.31 -4.61
N LEU A 134 -7.06 -11.47 -4.56
CA LEU A 134 -6.97 -10.25 -5.38
C LEU A 134 -6.26 -10.49 -6.72
N THR A 135 -5.41 -11.51 -6.77
CA THR A 135 -4.62 -11.89 -7.94
C THR A 135 -4.66 -13.41 -8.09
N PRO A 136 -4.61 -13.96 -9.31
CA PRO A 136 -4.57 -15.40 -9.51
C PRO A 136 -3.44 -16.04 -8.69
N PRO A 137 -3.69 -17.17 -7.98
CA PRO A 137 -2.67 -17.85 -7.18
C PRO A 137 -1.68 -18.64 -8.05
N PRO A 138 -0.52 -19.05 -7.51
CA PRO A 138 0.54 -19.73 -8.25
C PRO A 138 0.11 -20.92 -9.12
N SER A 139 -0.82 -21.74 -8.63
CA SER A 139 -1.36 -22.90 -9.36
C SER A 139 -2.05 -22.55 -10.69
N THR A 140 -2.54 -21.31 -10.82
CA THR A 140 -3.31 -20.84 -11.98
C THR A 140 -2.47 -20.03 -12.97
N TRP A 141 -1.21 -19.74 -12.66
CA TRP A 141 -0.38 -18.90 -13.52
C TRP A 141 -0.06 -19.60 -14.85
N PRO A 142 -0.10 -18.87 -15.99
CA PRO A 142 0.32 -19.41 -17.27
C PRO A 142 1.81 -19.77 -17.27
N VAL A 143 2.27 -20.50 -18.28
CA VAL A 143 3.70 -20.85 -18.44
C VAL A 143 4.56 -19.59 -18.66
N VAL A 144 3.99 -18.59 -19.32
CA VAL A 144 4.56 -17.26 -19.52
C VAL A 144 3.44 -16.25 -19.30
N ARG A 145 3.71 -15.19 -18.52
CA ARG A 145 2.77 -14.10 -18.27
C ARG A 145 2.34 -13.48 -19.59
N VAL A 146 1.03 -13.50 -19.83
CA VAL A 146 0.43 -12.76 -20.95
C VAL A 146 0.41 -11.28 -20.57
N ALA A 147 0.77 -10.40 -21.52
CA ALA A 147 0.62 -8.97 -21.32
C ALA A 147 -0.87 -8.65 -21.05
N ASP A 148 -1.13 -7.82 -20.04
CA ASP A 148 -2.49 -7.46 -19.68
C ASP A 148 -3.17 -6.74 -20.86
N PRO A 149 -4.26 -7.28 -21.44
CA PRO A 149 -4.96 -6.63 -22.56
C PRO A 149 -5.60 -5.30 -22.16
N SER A 150 -5.80 -5.06 -20.85
CA SER A 150 -6.27 -3.80 -20.28
C SER A 150 -5.13 -2.84 -19.93
N ALA A 151 -3.87 -3.21 -20.15
CA ALA A 151 -2.78 -2.26 -20.01
C ALA A 151 -2.99 -1.13 -21.03
N ALA A 152 -2.97 0.11 -20.52
CA ALA A 152 -3.09 1.31 -21.34
C ALA A 152 -2.21 1.21 -22.59
N MET A 153 -2.68 1.79 -23.69
CA MET A 153 -1.91 1.79 -24.95
C MET A 153 -0.48 2.29 -24.67
N PRO A 154 0.56 1.80 -25.37
CA PRO A 154 1.95 2.12 -25.04
C PRO A 154 2.24 3.62 -24.82
N GLY A 155 1.54 4.50 -25.55
CA GLY A 155 1.64 5.96 -25.38
C GLY A 155 0.92 6.53 -24.15
N GLU A 156 -0.21 5.94 -23.74
CA GLU A 156 -0.90 6.32 -22.49
C GLU A 156 -0.08 5.90 -21.27
N ALA A 157 0.48 4.69 -21.28
CA ALA A 157 1.35 4.21 -20.22
C ALA A 157 2.62 5.08 -20.04
N GLU A 158 3.16 5.63 -21.13
CA GLU A 158 4.30 6.56 -21.07
C GLU A 158 3.88 7.94 -20.52
N ALA A 159 2.70 8.43 -20.89
CA ALA A 159 2.15 9.67 -20.36
C ALA A 159 1.84 9.57 -18.86
N ASP A 160 1.21 8.46 -18.44
CA ASP A 160 0.99 8.07 -17.04
C ASP A 160 2.32 8.14 -16.27
N ALA A 161 3.34 7.43 -16.77
CA ALA A 161 4.64 7.36 -16.11
C ALA A 161 5.29 8.74 -15.93
N LYS A 162 5.20 9.63 -16.93
CA LYS A 162 5.73 11.00 -16.85
C LYS A 162 5.02 11.83 -15.79
N VAL A 163 3.68 11.82 -15.78
CA VAL A 163 2.90 12.59 -14.81
C VAL A 163 3.12 12.04 -13.40
N LEU A 164 3.12 10.72 -13.23
CA LEU A 164 3.39 10.05 -11.96
C LEU A 164 4.80 10.35 -11.43
N ASN A 165 5.81 10.40 -12.30
CA ASN A 165 7.16 10.80 -11.89
C ASN A 165 7.22 12.27 -11.46
N ARG A 166 6.47 13.16 -12.12
CA ARG A 166 6.37 14.56 -11.72
C ARG A 166 5.69 14.72 -10.36
N ILE A 167 4.62 13.96 -10.13
CA ILE A 167 3.93 13.89 -8.84
C ILE A 167 4.89 13.39 -7.75
N ARG A 168 5.60 12.28 -7.97
CA ARG A 168 6.62 11.78 -7.02
C ARG A 168 7.68 12.83 -6.73
N GLY A 169 8.13 13.55 -7.75
CA GLY A 169 9.11 14.63 -7.58
C GLY A 169 8.58 15.81 -6.75
N LEU A 170 7.28 16.13 -6.83
CA LEU A 170 6.65 17.13 -5.96
C LEU A 170 6.56 16.61 -4.52
N LEU A 171 6.07 15.39 -4.31
CA LEU A 171 5.97 14.80 -2.96
C LEU A 171 7.33 14.63 -2.29
N ALA A 172 8.36 14.21 -3.04
CA ALA A 172 9.73 14.12 -2.54
C ALA A 172 10.28 15.48 -2.07
N LYS A 173 9.91 16.58 -2.76
CA LYS A 173 10.26 17.93 -2.31
C LYS A 173 9.49 18.32 -1.05
N ALA A 174 8.22 17.93 -0.95
CA ALA A 174 7.44 18.14 0.26
C ALA A 174 8.06 17.41 1.46
N GLU A 175 8.61 16.22 1.25
CA GLU A 175 9.29 15.44 2.28
C GLU A 175 10.71 15.92 2.58
N ALA A 176 11.37 16.63 1.67
CA ALA A 176 12.75 17.09 1.85
C ALA A 176 12.86 18.41 2.64
N THR A 177 11.80 19.21 2.69
CA THR A 177 11.81 20.50 3.39
C THR A 177 11.43 20.35 4.87
N ASP A 178 12.03 21.20 5.70
CA ASP A 178 11.69 21.37 7.12
C ASP A 178 10.64 22.48 7.32
N PHE A 179 10.32 23.25 6.27
CA PHE A 179 9.32 24.32 6.32
C PHE A 179 7.93 23.77 5.96
N ALA A 180 7.01 23.81 6.92
CA ALA A 180 5.64 23.33 6.73
C ALA A 180 4.95 23.96 5.52
N GLU A 181 5.04 25.29 5.38
CA GLU A 181 4.48 26.08 4.26
C GLU A 181 5.02 25.64 2.89
N GLU A 182 6.30 25.25 2.81
CA GLU A 182 6.88 24.78 1.55
C GLU A 182 6.42 23.35 1.22
N ALA A 183 6.37 22.47 2.23
CA ALA A 183 5.89 21.10 2.06
C ALA A 183 4.45 21.05 1.54
N GLU A 184 3.67 21.98 2.06
CA GLU A 184 2.31 22.29 1.68
C GLU A 184 2.15 22.66 0.20
N ILE A 185 2.96 23.60 -0.31
CA ILE A 185 2.86 24.06 -1.70
C ILE A 185 3.11 22.89 -2.64
N PHE A 186 4.11 22.06 -2.34
CA PHE A 186 4.43 20.90 -3.15
C PHE A 186 3.36 19.82 -3.09
N THR A 187 2.81 19.53 -1.91
CA THR A 187 1.72 18.54 -1.74
C THR A 187 0.44 19.00 -2.45
N ALA A 188 0.07 20.28 -2.30
CA ALA A 188 -1.08 20.87 -2.99
C ALA A 188 -0.92 20.80 -4.51
N LYS A 189 0.28 21.11 -5.03
CA LYS A 189 0.53 21.03 -6.47
C LYS A 189 0.52 19.59 -7.00
N ALA A 190 0.98 18.63 -6.18
CA ALA A 190 0.89 17.21 -6.52
C ALA A 190 -0.58 16.79 -6.65
N GLN A 191 -1.43 17.17 -5.70
CA GLN A 191 -2.86 16.87 -5.73
C GLN A 191 -3.58 17.51 -6.92
N GLU A 192 -3.33 18.79 -7.21
CA GLU A 192 -3.93 19.47 -8.38
C GLU A 192 -3.57 18.73 -9.68
N LEU A 193 -2.29 18.37 -9.83
CA LEU A 193 -1.80 17.63 -11.00
C LEU A 193 -2.43 16.23 -11.09
N MET A 194 -2.56 15.53 -9.97
CA MET A 194 -3.22 14.22 -9.88
C MET A 194 -4.68 14.29 -10.33
N THR A 195 -5.47 15.22 -9.78
CA THR A 195 -6.89 15.34 -10.09
C THR A 195 -7.11 15.74 -11.53
N ARG A 196 -6.40 16.75 -12.04
CA ARG A 196 -6.50 17.17 -13.45
C ARG A 196 -6.18 15.99 -14.38
N TYR A 197 -5.14 15.23 -14.06
CA TYR A 197 -4.77 14.06 -14.85
C TYR A 197 -5.83 12.95 -14.82
N ALA A 198 -6.38 12.63 -13.64
CA ALA A 198 -7.42 11.63 -13.48
C ALA A 198 -8.70 11.97 -14.28
N ILE A 199 -9.09 13.24 -14.30
CA ILE A 199 -10.24 13.72 -15.10
C ILE A 199 -9.95 13.61 -16.59
N ASN A 200 -8.80 14.10 -17.05
CA ASN A 200 -8.40 14.01 -18.46
C ASN A 200 -8.34 12.55 -18.94
N ALA A 201 -7.80 11.66 -18.12
CA ALA A 201 -7.81 10.22 -18.41
C ALA A 201 -9.23 9.68 -18.53
N ALA A 202 -10.15 10.04 -17.63
CA ALA A 202 -11.55 9.59 -17.68
C ALA A 202 -12.31 10.10 -18.93
N LEU A 203 -12.07 11.36 -19.33
CA LEU A 203 -12.63 11.92 -20.56
C LEU A 203 -12.11 11.19 -21.80
N LEU A 204 -10.81 10.90 -21.86
CA LEU A 204 -10.20 10.17 -22.98
C LEU A 204 -10.74 8.74 -23.09
N HIS A 205 -10.90 8.03 -21.96
CA HIS A 205 -11.49 6.68 -21.93
C HIS A 205 -12.91 6.66 -22.51
N THR A 206 -13.71 7.68 -22.19
CA THR A 206 -15.08 7.84 -22.69
C THR A 206 -15.09 8.06 -24.21
N GLN A 207 -14.20 8.93 -24.72
CA GLN A 207 -14.08 9.20 -26.16
C GLN A 207 -13.64 7.96 -26.95
N ASN A 208 -12.76 7.14 -26.38
CA ASN A 208 -12.26 5.92 -27.00
C ASN A 208 -13.29 4.76 -27.00
N GLY A 209 -14.48 4.95 -26.42
CA GLY A 209 -15.55 3.95 -26.39
C GLY A 209 -15.20 2.71 -25.55
N VAL A 210 -14.21 2.80 -24.66
CA VAL A 210 -13.82 1.72 -23.75
C VAL A 210 -14.87 1.67 -22.62
N GLY A 211 -15.94 0.92 -22.85
CA GLY A 211 -17.16 0.96 -22.03
C GLY A 211 -17.06 0.36 -20.62
N ASN A 212 -15.89 -0.09 -20.16
CA ASN A 212 -15.75 -0.65 -18.81
C ASN A 212 -14.56 -0.02 -18.07
N THR A 213 -14.86 0.56 -16.90
CA THR A 213 -13.82 1.09 -15.99
C THR A 213 -13.04 -0.10 -15.42
N SER A 214 -11.74 -0.16 -15.66
CA SER A 214 -10.89 -1.17 -15.01
C SER A 214 -10.77 -0.86 -13.51
N VAL A 215 -11.09 -1.85 -12.67
CA VAL A 215 -11.00 -1.75 -11.21
C VAL A 215 -10.04 -2.81 -10.71
N HIS A 216 -9.09 -2.38 -9.87
CA HIS A 216 -8.12 -3.25 -9.23
C HIS A 216 -8.23 -3.13 -7.72
N SER A 217 -7.52 -4.00 -7.01
CA SER A 217 -7.44 -3.99 -5.56
C SER A 217 -5.99 -4.14 -5.11
N ARG A 218 -5.62 -3.42 -4.04
CA ARG A 218 -4.28 -3.49 -3.44
C ARG A 218 -4.36 -3.61 -1.93
N ARG A 219 -3.44 -4.37 -1.34
CA ARG A 219 -3.27 -4.44 0.13
C ARG A 219 -2.26 -3.40 0.58
N ILE A 220 -2.63 -2.66 1.62
CA ILE A 220 -1.78 -1.70 2.31
C ILE A 220 -1.54 -2.24 3.72
N HIS A 221 -0.27 -2.52 4.01
CA HIS A 221 0.19 -3.03 5.30
C HIS A 221 0.41 -1.88 6.27
N LEU A 222 -0.16 -1.97 7.47
CA LEU A 222 -0.16 -0.89 8.44
C LEU A 222 0.64 -1.27 9.67
N GLU A 223 1.71 -0.52 9.91
CA GLU A 223 2.59 -0.76 11.04
C GLU A 223 2.11 -0.07 12.32
N ASN A 224 2.38 -0.68 13.46
CA ASN A 224 2.21 -0.03 14.76
C ASN A 224 3.22 1.12 14.94
N PRO A 225 2.95 2.11 15.80
CA PRO A 225 1.70 2.36 16.52
C PRO A 225 0.62 3.05 15.66
N TYR A 226 -0.57 3.25 16.25
CA TYR A 226 -1.68 4.06 15.70
C TYR A 226 -2.29 3.55 14.38
N VAL A 227 -2.35 2.22 14.20
CA VAL A 227 -2.93 1.58 13.00
C VAL A 227 -4.31 2.13 12.65
N LYS A 228 -5.18 2.36 13.65
CA LYS A 228 -6.55 2.88 13.43
C LYS A 228 -6.54 4.28 12.84
N GLU A 229 -5.69 5.15 13.36
CA GLU A 229 -5.59 6.53 12.90
C GLU A 229 -4.92 6.58 11.51
N LYS A 230 -3.95 5.70 11.23
CA LYS A 230 -3.41 5.52 9.87
C LYS A 230 -4.48 5.04 8.88
N VAL A 231 -5.36 4.11 9.29
CA VAL A 231 -6.51 3.67 8.46
C VAL A 231 -7.48 4.82 8.21
N HIS A 232 -7.72 5.67 9.21
CA HIS A 232 -8.57 6.85 9.03
C HIS A 232 -8.00 7.77 7.96
N LEU A 233 -6.70 8.10 8.04
CA LEU A 233 -6.04 8.88 6.99
C LEU A 233 -6.14 8.23 5.61
N LEU A 234 -5.86 6.91 5.51
CA LEU A 234 -5.99 6.18 4.25
C LEU A 234 -7.41 6.24 3.68
N THR A 235 -8.43 6.13 4.55
CA THR A 235 -9.84 6.20 4.16
C THR A 235 -10.20 7.58 3.63
N GLU A 236 -9.78 8.65 4.32
CA GLU A 236 -10.04 10.04 3.89
C GLU A 236 -9.36 10.36 2.55
N ILE A 237 -8.14 9.86 2.33
CA ILE A 237 -7.44 9.97 1.04
C ILE A 237 -8.17 9.15 -0.02
N GLY A 238 -8.55 7.90 0.28
CA GLY A 238 -9.25 7.01 -0.63
C GLY A 238 -10.58 7.58 -1.09
N ASP A 239 -11.43 8.01 -0.15
CA ASP A 239 -12.75 8.57 -0.43
C ASP A 239 -12.65 9.81 -1.34
N SER A 240 -11.61 10.64 -1.15
CA SER A 240 -11.36 11.82 -1.98
C SER A 240 -10.86 11.50 -3.40
N ASN A 241 -10.33 10.29 -3.60
CA ASN A 241 -9.81 9.82 -4.89
C ASN A 241 -10.66 8.69 -5.49
N ARG A 242 -11.94 8.56 -5.09
CA ARG A 242 -12.89 7.55 -5.61
C ARG A 242 -12.41 6.11 -5.40
N VAL A 243 -11.69 5.87 -4.30
CA VAL A 243 -11.17 4.56 -3.88
C VAL A 243 -11.89 4.11 -2.62
N ARG A 244 -12.39 2.88 -2.60
CA ARG A 244 -13.03 2.27 -1.44
C ARG A 244 -12.01 1.54 -0.58
N THR A 245 -12.10 1.71 0.73
CA THR A 245 -11.20 1.07 1.70
C THR A 245 -11.95 0.10 2.62
N VAL A 246 -11.42 -1.11 2.80
CA VAL A 246 -11.85 -2.06 3.84
C VAL A 246 -10.66 -2.40 4.73
N TRP A 247 -10.87 -2.40 6.04
CA TRP A 247 -9.80 -2.65 7.02
C TRP A 247 -10.03 -3.93 7.81
N PHE A 248 -8.98 -4.76 7.89
CA PHE A 248 -8.94 -6.00 8.64
C PHE A 248 -8.08 -5.81 9.89
N SER A 249 -8.74 -5.48 11.01
CA SER A 249 -8.05 -5.03 12.23
C SER A 249 -7.14 -6.07 12.87
N SER A 250 -7.47 -7.36 12.78
CA SER A 250 -6.64 -8.44 13.34
C SER A 250 -5.29 -8.56 12.66
N LEU A 251 -5.22 -8.22 11.37
CA LEU A 251 -4.00 -8.35 10.56
C LEU A 251 -3.28 -7.01 10.38
N ALA A 252 -3.93 -5.89 10.71
CA ALA A 252 -3.45 -4.55 10.38
C ALA A 252 -3.16 -4.40 8.87
N ILE A 253 -4.10 -4.88 8.05
CA ILE A 253 -4.07 -4.75 6.59
C ILE A 253 -5.34 -4.03 6.16
N ALA A 254 -5.20 -3.03 5.30
CA ALA A 254 -6.30 -2.44 4.57
C ALA A 254 -6.28 -2.92 3.12
N THR A 255 -7.44 -3.20 2.53
CA THR A 255 -7.56 -3.39 1.08
C THR A 255 -8.24 -2.16 0.49
N VAL A 256 -7.59 -1.57 -0.50
CA VAL A 256 -8.10 -0.45 -1.28
C VAL A 256 -8.56 -0.96 -2.65
N VAL A 257 -9.71 -0.50 -3.12
CA VAL A 257 -10.35 -0.90 -4.38
C VAL A 257 -10.62 0.36 -5.20
N GLY A 258 -10.15 0.40 -6.44
CA GLY A 258 -10.21 1.60 -7.27
C GLY A 258 -9.62 1.41 -8.65
N ALA A 259 -9.66 2.45 -9.49
CA ALA A 259 -8.97 2.43 -10.77
C ALA A 259 -7.44 2.43 -10.57
N PRO A 260 -6.64 1.86 -11.49
CA PRO A 260 -5.19 1.74 -11.32
C PRO A 260 -4.48 3.05 -10.95
N LEU A 261 -4.85 4.13 -11.64
CA LEU A 261 -4.29 5.46 -11.43
C LEU A 261 -4.63 5.98 -10.02
N ASP A 262 -5.88 5.88 -9.61
CA ASP A 262 -6.33 6.38 -8.31
C ASP A 262 -5.66 5.60 -7.17
N LEU A 263 -5.52 4.27 -7.30
CA LEU A 263 -4.81 3.44 -6.33
C LEU A 263 -3.35 3.88 -6.16
N GLN A 264 -2.69 4.25 -7.26
CA GLN A 264 -1.32 4.74 -7.20
C GLN A 264 -1.25 6.14 -6.56
N GLN A 265 -2.23 7.01 -6.82
CA GLN A 265 -2.32 8.32 -6.18
C GLN A 265 -2.52 8.19 -4.67
N VAL A 266 -3.44 7.32 -4.24
CA VAL A 266 -3.68 7.02 -2.83
C VAL A 266 -2.41 6.52 -2.14
N ASP A 267 -1.66 5.60 -2.75
CA ASP A 267 -0.43 5.04 -2.18
C ASP A 267 0.67 6.11 -1.96
N MET A 268 0.87 6.98 -2.96
CA MET A 268 1.84 8.07 -2.89
C MET A 268 1.45 9.12 -1.84
N LEU A 269 0.19 9.57 -1.84
CA LEU A 269 -0.32 10.53 -0.86
C LEU A 269 -0.27 9.96 0.54
N PHE A 270 -0.67 8.70 0.73
CA PHE A 270 -0.69 8.06 2.04
C PHE A 270 0.70 7.99 2.65
N THR A 271 1.70 7.57 1.86
CA THR A 271 3.10 7.52 2.30
C THR A 271 3.60 8.90 2.69
N SER A 272 3.40 9.90 1.83
CA SER A 272 3.89 11.26 2.05
C SER A 272 3.23 11.94 3.25
N LEU A 273 1.90 11.85 3.35
CA LEU A 273 1.13 12.47 4.44
C LEU A 273 1.36 11.78 5.79
N LEU A 274 1.70 10.49 5.82
CA LEU A 274 2.13 9.83 7.06
C LEU A 274 3.45 10.39 7.58
N VAL A 275 4.41 10.66 6.68
CA VAL A 275 5.68 11.30 7.05
C VAL A 275 5.42 12.69 7.61
N GLN A 276 4.59 13.49 6.93
CA GLN A 276 4.22 14.84 7.38
C GLN A 276 3.50 14.82 8.73
N ALA A 277 2.49 13.96 8.90
CA ALA A 277 1.76 13.83 10.17
C ALA A 277 2.67 13.44 11.33
N THR A 278 3.64 12.55 11.08
CA THR A 278 4.61 12.11 12.11
C THR A 278 5.53 13.26 12.52
N ARG A 279 6.05 14.03 11.56
CA ARG A 279 6.89 15.21 11.85
C ARG A 279 6.12 16.28 12.61
N ALA A 280 4.94 16.65 12.12
CA ALA A 280 4.12 17.69 12.76
C ALA A 280 3.74 17.32 14.20
N MET A 281 3.44 16.04 14.47
CA MET A 281 3.18 15.57 15.82
C MET A 281 4.41 15.66 16.73
N GLN A 282 5.61 15.35 16.21
CA GLN A 282 6.86 15.47 16.97
C GLN A 282 7.14 16.92 17.38
N PHE A 283 6.87 17.89 16.50
CA PHE A 283 6.97 19.32 16.82
C PHE A 283 5.93 19.75 17.86
N ALA A 284 4.66 19.32 17.71
CA ALA A 284 3.63 19.59 18.71
C ALA A 284 3.97 19.01 20.10
N ASP A 285 4.66 17.86 20.14
CA ASP A 285 5.17 17.24 21.37
C ASP A 285 6.29 18.06 22.04
N ALA A 286 7.09 18.80 21.26
CA ALA A 286 8.19 19.62 21.76
C ALA A 286 7.70 20.94 22.38
N ASP A 287 6.71 21.59 21.76
CA ASP A 287 6.21 22.91 22.19
C ASP A 287 5.19 22.85 23.34
N SER A 288 4.60 21.68 23.62
CA SER A 288 3.58 21.57 24.67
C SER A 288 4.14 21.33 26.09
N ARG A 289 3.52 21.96 27.09
CA ARG A 289 3.70 21.62 28.50
C ARG A 289 2.88 20.38 28.86
N SER A 290 3.56 19.28 29.18
CA SER A 290 3.09 18.01 29.80
C SER A 290 2.01 17.18 29.06
N GLY A 291 1.07 17.79 28.31
CA GLY A 291 -0.11 17.12 27.75
C GLY A 291 0.07 16.40 26.41
N ALA A 292 0.89 16.91 25.48
CA ALA A 292 0.96 16.33 24.12
C ALA A 292 1.61 14.93 24.09
N ARG A 293 2.48 14.64 25.06
CA ARG A 293 3.19 13.35 25.16
C ARG A 293 2.26 12.17 25.48
N THR A 294 0.99 12.40 25.76
CA THR A 294 0.02 11.34 26.08
C THR A 294 -0.41 10.57 24.84
N THR A 295 -0.68 9.27 24.99
CA THR A 295 -1.21 8.44 23.89
C THR A 295 -2.59 8.94 23.43
N SER A 296 -3.40 9.49 24.33
CA SER A 296 -4.72 10.06 23.99
C SER A 296 -4.60 11.30 23.11
N PHE A 297 -3.65 12.20 23.43
CA PHE A 297 -3.38 13.37 22.61
C PHE A 297 -2.91 12.96 21.21
N ARG A 298 -1.91 12.08 21.09
CA ARG A 298 -1.38 11.64 19.78
C ARG A 298 -2.42 10.97 18.89
N LYS A 299 -3.33 10.17 19.48
CA LYS A 299 -4.47 9.61 18.75
C LYS A 299 -5.45 10.69 18.29
N GLY A 300 -5.74 11.67 19.16
CA GLY A 300 -6.53 12.85 18.79
C GLY A 300 -5.89 13.63 17.66
N PHE A 301 -4.58 13.89 17.74
CA PHE A 301 -3.79 14.56 16.72
C PHE A 301 -3.91 13.89 15.37
N LEU A 302 -3.62 12.59 15.27
CA LEU A 302 -3.72 11.88 13.99
C LEU A 302 -5.14 11.85 13.43
N ALA A 303 -6.16 11.68 14.29
CA ALA A 303 -7.56 11.71 13.86
C ALA A 303 -7.97 13.11 13.36
N GLY A 304 -7.51 14.16 14.03
CA GLY A 304 -7.70 15.55 13.63
C GLY A 304 -7.04 15.84 12.29
N PHE A 305 -5.77 15.47 12.16
CA PHE A 305 -4.99 15.62 10.93
C PHE A 305 -5.67 14.91 9.75
N ALA A 306 -6.03 13.64 9.92
CA ALA A 306 -6.72 12.84 8.89
C ALA A 306 -8.03 13.48 8.43
N SER A 307 -8.89 13.89 9.37
CA SER A 307 -10.19 14.50 9.06
C SER A 307 -10.02 15.79 8.25
N ARG A 308 -9.01 16.61 8.60
CA ARG A 308 -8.75 17.88 7.92
C ARG A 308 -8.21 17.66 6.51
N ILE A 309 -7.24 16.77 6.37
CA ILE A 309 -6.72 16.36 5.05
C ILE A 309 -7.87 15.89 4.15
N GLY A 310 -8.76 15.03 4.65
CA GLY A 310 -9.93 14.57 3.91
C GLY A 310 -10.83 15.71 3.42
N GLN A 311 -11.17 16.67 4.30
CA GLN A 311 -11.97 17.83 3.91
C GLN A 311 -11.29 18.61 2.77
N ARG A 312 -10.00 18.85 2.90
CA ARG A 312 -9.24 19.65 1.94
C ARG A 312 -9.04 18.96 0.60
N LEU A 313 -8.82 17.65 0.61
CA LEU A 313 -8.74 16.85 -0.61
C LEU A 313 -10.07 16.89 -1.36
N ARG A 314 -11.22 16.83 -0.67
CA ARG A 314 -12.55 17.02 -1.27
C ARG A 314 -12.74 18.43 -1.84
N ASP A 315 -12.28 19.46 -1.13
CA ASP A 315 -12.33 20.85 -1.61
C ASP A 315 -11.43 21.07 -2.83
N ALA A 316 -10.26 20.41 -2.88
CA ALA A 316 -9.36 20.43 -4.03
C ALA A 316 -9.94 19.66 -5.23
N ASP A 317 -10.52 18.48 -5.00
CA ASP A 317 -11.19 17.68 -6.04
C ASP A 317 -12.36 18.45 -6.67
N SER A 318 -13.18 19.11 -5.85
CA SER A 318 -14.31 19.93 -6.31
C SER A 318 -13.85 21.08 -7.21
N ARG A 319 -12.78 21.80 -6.82
CA ARG A 319 -12.21 22.91 -7.62
C ARG A 319 -11.60 22.41 -8.91
N ALA A 320 -10.76 21.37 -8.85
CA ALA A 320 -10.11 20.81 -10.03
C ALA A 320 -11.13 20.19 -11.01
N THR A 321 -12.25 19.66 -10.51
CA THR A 321 -13.38 19.21 -11.35
C THR A 321 -14.00 20.36 -12.12
N ALA A 322 -14.20 21.51 -11.49
CA ALA A 322 -14.69 22.72 -12.17
C ALA A 322 -13.68 23.23 -13.21
N ASP A 323 -12.41 23.38 -12.82
CA ASP A 323 -11.35 23.86 -13.71
C ASP A 323 -11.18 22.96 -14.95
N ALA A 324 -11.23 21.63 -14.76
CA ALA A 324 -11.10 20.69 -15.87
C ALA A 324 -12.31 20.71 -16.82
N ALA A 325 -13.52 20.93 -16.30
CA ALA A 325 -14.71 21.11 -17.13
C ALA A 325 -14.59 22.39 -17.99
N ASP A 326 -14.11 23.48 -17.38
CA ASP A 326 -13.84 24.74 -18.09
C ASP A 326 -12.75 24.57 -19.16
N GLU A 327 -11.64 23.89 -18.85
CA GLU A 327 -10.56 23.58 -19.81
C GLU A 327 -11.04 22.71 -20.97
N ALA A 328 -11.90 21.73 -20.71
CA ALA A 328 -12.49 20.86 -21.72
C ALA A 328 -13.67 21.51 -22.47
N ALA A 329 -14.05 22.74 -22.11
CA ALA A 329 -15.19 23.46 -22.66
C ALA A 329 -16.52 22.67 -22.59
N ILE A 330 -16.71 21.92 -21.49
CA ILE A 330 -17.95 21.18 -21.21
C ILE A 330 -18.57 21.67 -19.90
N PRO A 331 -19.90 21.65 -19.77
CA PRO A 331 -20.55 21.84 -18.48
C PRO A 331 -20.07 20.80 -17.46
N VAL A 332 -19.84 21.23 -16.20
CA VAL A 332 -19.54 20.30 -15.08
C VAL A 332 -20.60 19.19 -14.98
N ALA A 333 -21.86 19.50 -15.30
CA ALA A 333 -22.97 18.56 -15.31
C ALA A 333 -22.76 17.37 -16.27
N ASP A 334 -21.97 17.54 -17.33
CA ASP A 334 -21.67 16.48 -18.30
C ASP A 334 -20.47 15.61 -17.87
N LEU A 335 -19.61 16.13 -17.00
CA LEU A 335 -18.49 15.39 -16.40
C LEU A 335 -18.93 14.50 -15.22
N LEU A 336 -19.92 14.94 -14.44
CA LEU A 336 -20.41 14.22 -13.26
C LEU A 336 -20.86 12.77 -13.56
N PRO A 337 -21.59 12.46 -14.65
CA PRO A 337 -21.96 11.08 -14.99
C PRO A 337 -20.78 10.16 -15.27
N ILE A 338 -19.69 10.69 -15.85
CA ILE A 338 -18.47 9.92 -16.13
C ILE A 338 -17.80 9.53 -14.80
N LEU A 339 -17.69 10.50 -13.89
CA LEU A 339 -17.14 10.27 -12.56
C LEU A 339 -18.02 9.33 -11.72
N ALA A 340 -19.35 9.46 -11.84
CA ALA A 340 -20.31 8.58 -11.20
C ALA A 340 -20.19 7.13 -11.70
N THR A 341 -20.09 6.93 -13.01
CA THR A 341 -19.90 5.59 -13.63
C THR A 341 -18.64 4.91 -13.08
N LYS A 342 -17.55 5.68 -12.91
CA LYS A 342 -16.31 5.18 -12.32
C LYS A 342 -16.52 4.76 -10.85
N SER A 343 -17.17 5.60 -10.05
CA SER A 343 -17.50 5.27 -8.66
C SER A 343 -18.42 4.05 -8.54
N GLU A 344 -19.42 3.91 -9.41
CA GLU A 344 -20.31 2.75 -9.45
C GLU A 344 -19.56 1.45 -9.79
N ALA A 345 -18.62 1.49 -10.72
CA ALA A 345 -17.78 0.34 -11.04
C ALA A 345 -16.91 -0.09 -9.83
N VAL A 346 -16.33 0.89 -9.13
CA VAL A 346 -15.55 0.64 -7.91
C VAL A 346 -16.42 0.06 -6.79
N ASP A 347 -17.62 0.61 -6.60
CA ASP A 347 -18.57 0.13 -5.59
C ASP A 347 -19.04 -1.29 -5.88
N ALA A 348 -19.36 -1.61 -7.13
CA ALA A 348 -19.77 -2.95 -7.56
C ALA A 348 -18.66 -3.98 -7.30
N GLU A 349 -17.41 -3.65 -7.62
CA GLU A 349 -16.27 -4.53 -7.37
C GLU A 349 -15.97 -4.67 -5.87
N PHE A 350 -16.09 -3.58 -5.11
CA PHE A 350 -15.94 -3.60 -3.66
C PHE A 350 -16.98 -4.53 -3.01
N ASP A 351 -18.25 -4.42 -3.40
CA ASP A 351 -19.32 -5.26 -2.84
C ASP A 351 -19.17 -6.73 -3.27
N ARG A 352 -18.67 -7.00 -4.49
CA ARG A 352 -18.34 -8.34 -4.96
C ARG A 352 -17.24 -8.99 -4.13
N LEU A 353 -16.16 -8.25 -3.84
CA LEU A 353 -15.02 -8.74 -3.05
C LEU A 353 -15.35 -8.82 -1.55
N PHE A 354 -16.13 -7.88 -1.04
CA PHE A 354 -16.38 -7.71 0.39
C PHE A 354 -17.89 -7.60 0.71
N PRO A 355 -18.68 -8.66 0.48
CA PRO A 355 -20.14 -8.62 0.64
C PRO A 355 -20.59 -8.44 2.09
N ARG A 356 -19.69 -8.61 3.06
CA ARG A 356 -19.97 -8.48 4.49
C ARG A 356 -19.00 -7.51 5.14
N THR A 357 -19.35 -6.22 5.12
CA THR A 357 -18.59 -5.17 5.81
C THR A 357 -19.43 -4.52 6.90
N LYS A 358 -18.76 -3.92 7.88
CA LYS A 358 -19.39 -3.07 8.89
C LYS A 358 -18.71 -1.72 8.85
N LYS A 359 -19.49 -0.64 8.87
CA LYS A 359 -18.94 0.71 9.01
C LYS A 359 -18.21 0.82 10.35
N ALA A 360 -16.95 1.24 10.31
CA ALA A 360 -16.22 1.58 11.51
C ALA A 360 -16.91 2.79 12.17
N ARG A 361 -17.03 2.78 13.50
CA ARG A 361 -17.54 3.92 14.27
C ARG A 361 -16.38 4.72 14.82
N GLY A 362 -16.46 6.04 14.68
CA GLY A 362 -15.54 6.96 15.35
C GLY A 362 -15.63 6.81 16.87
N ARG A 363 -14.53 7.10 17.56
CA ARG A 363 -14.47 7.16 19.02
C ARG A 363 -14.23 8.61 19.43
N ALA A 364 -14.71 9.00 20.61
CA ALA A 364 -14.28 10.24 21.24
C ALA A 364 -12.74 10.25 21.36
N VAL A 365 -12.13 11.34 20.91
CA VAL A 365 -10.70 11.59 20.97
C VAL A 365 -10.41 12.79 21.89
N ASP A 366 -9.16 12.93 22.30
CA ASP A 366 -8.72 14.12 23.02
C ASP A 366 -8.91 15.36 22.16
N ALA A 367 -9.66 16.35 22.66
CA ALA A 367 -10.03 17.54 21.90
C ALA A 367 -8.82 18.41 21.56
N ASN A 368 -7.89 18.57 22.50
CA ASN A 368 -6.67 19.37 22.26
C ASN A 368 -5.80 18.73 21.20
N GLY A 369 -5.61 17.41 21.27
CA GLY A 369 -4.95 16.62 20.22
C GLY A 369 -5.64 16.82 18.88
N TRP A 370 -6.96 16.65 18.84
CA TRP A 370 -7.74 16.81 17.59
C TRP A 370 -7.57 18.19 16.95
N HIS A 371 -7.69 19.27 17.74
CA HIS A 371 -7.48 20.63 17.24
C HIS A 371 -6.04 20.89 16.79
N ALA A 372 -5.04 20.39 17.53
CA ALA A 372 -3.64 20.50 17.12
C ALA A 372 -3.37 19.75 15.81
N GLY A 373 -3.98 18.59 15.62
CA GLY A 373 -3.89 17.83 14.36
C GLY A 373 -4.57 18.55 13.19
N GLN A 374 -5.72 19.17 13.43
CA GLN A 374 -6.40 20.01 12.42
C GLN A 374 -5.52 21.20 12.02
N ALA A 375 -4.96 21.93 12.99
CA ALA A 375 -4.05 23.05 12.73
C ALA A 375 -2.80 22.60 11.97
N ALA A 376 -2.19 21.49 12.36
CA ALA A 376 -1.04 20.93 11.63
C ALA A 376 -1.39 20.52 10.19
N ALA A 377 -2.61 20.04 9.95
CA ALA A 377 -3.08 19.75 8.60
C ALA A 377 -3.46 21.02 7.83
N ASP A 378 -3.82 22.10 8.53
CA ASP A 378 -4.00 23.43 7.96
C ASP A 378 -2.67 24.02 7.47
N ASP A 379 -1.63 23.96 8.30
CA ASP A 379 -0.27 24.41 7.95
C ASP A 379 0.43 23.49 6.93
N ALA A 380 -0.11 22.29 6.71
CA ALA A 380 0.33 21.36 5.68
C ALA A 380 -0.40 21.53 4.34
N SER A 381 -1.31 22.51 4.20
CA SER A 381 -1.80 22.90 2.88
C SER A 381 -2.31 24.37 2.78
N LEU A 382 -1.91 25.08 1.72
CA LEU A 382 -2.33 26.42 1.34
C LEU A 382 -2.32 26.45 -0.17
N ALA A 383 -3.34 27.13 -0.69
CA ALA A 383 -3.63 27.22 -2.10
C ALA A 383 -2.58 28.07 -2.84
N PRO A 384 -2.35 27.81 -4.15
CA PRO A 384 -1.56 28.68 -4.98
C PRO A 384 -2.36 29.95 -5.29
N GLY A 385 -1.85 31.10 -4.83
CA GLY A 385 -2.16 32.40 -5.43
C GLY A 385 -3.27 33.21 -4.75
N GLU A 386 -2.88 33.98 -3.74
CA GLU A 386 -3.24 35.40 -3.70
C GLU A 386 -2.16 36.15 -2.92
N ARG A 387 -1.51 37.11 -3.58
CA ARG A 387 -0.60 38.03 -2.91
C ARG A 387 -1.39 38.76 -1.84
N ALA A 388 -1.09 38.52 -0.57
CA ALA A 388 -1.45 39.43 0.49
C ALA A 388 -0.73 40.77 0.24
N LEU A 389 -1.42 41.70 -0.41
CA LEU A 389 -1.02 43.10 -0.43
C LEU A 389 -1.09 43.59 1.01
N ARG A 390 0.10 43.74 1.63
CA ARG A 390 0.24 44.48 2.88
C ARG A 390 -0.28 45.90 2.66
N ARG A 391 -1.23 46.33 3.48
CA ARG A 391 -1.39 47.73 3.85
C ARG A 391 -0.82 47.92 5.25
#